data_AF-A0A0V0H4P6-F1
#
_entry.id   AF-A0A0V0H4P6-F1
#
_cell.length_a   1.000
_cell.length_b   1.000
_cell.length_c   1.000
_cell.angle_alpha   90.00
_cell.angle_beta   90.00
_cell.angle_gamma   90.00
#
_symmetry.space_group_name_H-M   'P 1'
#
loop_
_entity.id
_entity.type
_entity.pdbx_description
1 polymer ?
#
loop_
_entity_poly.entity_id
_entity_poly.type
_entity_poly.pdbx_seq_one_letter_code
_entity_poly.pdbx_strand_id
1 'polypeptide(L)'
;MIYKEGVHWFASTEKVVILCFDIGTEIFRNMDMPDACHSIKQSRYGLLVLNQCLASICYNDPGCAIDPTQDFLHIWIMKEYSVSESWIKKYTIRSLNVE
;
A
#
# COMPACT_ATOMS: atom_id res chain seq x y z
N MET A 1 -8.14 4.12 -7.52
CA MET A 1 -7.34 5.35 -7.59
C MET A 1 -6.73 5.44 -9.00
N ILE A 2 -6.76 6.59 -9.65
CA ILE A 2 -6.27 6.75 -11.04
C ILE A 2 -4.87 7.37 -11.03
N TYR A 3 -3.91 6.74 -11.70
CA TYR A 3 -2.53 7.22 -11.84
C TYR A 3 -1.90 6.64 -13.10
N LYS A 4 -1.12 7.43 -13.88
CA LYS A 4 -0.44 6.97 -15.11
C LYS A 4 -1.34 6.14 -16.03
N GLU A 5 -2.54 6.66 -16.31
CA GLU A 5 -3.54 6.03 -17.20
C GLU A 5 -4.04 4.66 -16.72
N GLY A 6 -3.73 4.28 -15.47
CA GLY A 6 -4.20 3.06 -14.83
C GLY A 6 -5.21 3.34 -13.71
N VAL A 7 -6.24 2.51 -13.61
CA VAL A 7 -7.13 2.45 -12.44
C VAL A 7 -6.60 1.38 -11.49
N HIS A 8 -6.28 1.77 -10.26
CA HIS A 8 -5.61 0.95 -9.28
C HIS A 8 -6.50 0.65 -8.08
N TRP A 9 -6.50 -0.59 -7.61
CA TRP A 9 -7.16 -1.00 -6.37
C TRP A 9 -6.46 -2.22 -5.75
N PHE A 10 -6.69 -2.45 -4.46
CA PHE A 10 -6.23 -3.68 -3.83
C PHE A 10 -7.15 -4.83 -4.18
N ALA A 11 -6.57 -6.00 -4.40
CA ALA A 11 -7.29 -7.27 -4.43
C ALA A 11 -6.68 -8.23 -3.42
N SER A 12 -7.54 -9.03 -2.79
CA SER A 12 -7.13 -10.11 -1.91
C SER A 12 -7.29 -11.43 -2.65
N THR A 13 -6.20 -12.14 -2.84
CA THR A 13 -6.20 -13.56 -3.23
C THR A 13 -5.65 -14.36 -2.04
N GLU A 14 -4.61 -15.17 -2.24
CA GLU A 14 -3.78 -15.74 -1.17
C GLU A 14 -2.88 -14.66 -0.52
N LYS A 15 -2.60 -13.57 -1.23
CA LYS A 15 -1.86 -12.38 -0.78
C LYS A 15 -2.61 -11.11 -1.19
N VAL A 16 -2.29 -9.98 -0.55
CA VAL A 16 -2.74 -8.68 -1.05
C VAL A 16 -1.86 -8.27 -2.23
N VAL A 17 -2.48 -7.90 -3.35
CA VAL A 17 -1.82 -7.35 -4.54
C VAL A 17 -2.49 -6.03 -4.93
N ILE A 18 -1.81 -5.25 -5.76
CA ILE A 18 -2.41 -4.09 -6.43
C ILE A 18 -2.80 -4.52 -7.84
N LEU A 19 -4.09 -4.46 -8.15
CA LEU A 19 -4.57 -4.60 -9.52
C LEU A 19 -4.54 -3.23 -10.21
N CYS A 20 -4.12 -3.23 -11.46
CA CYS A 20 -4.19 -2.08 -12.35
C CYS A 20 -4.92 -2.47 -13.63
N PHE A 21 -5.97 -1.73 -13.96
CA PHE A 21 -6.56 -1.73 -15.29
C PHE A 21 -6.00 -0.55 -16.08
N ASP A 22 -5.21 -0.85 -17.10
CA ASP A 22 -4.63 0.15 -18.01
C ASP A 22 -5.70 0.60 -19.00
N ILE A 23 -6.06 1.88 -18.96
CA ILE A 23 -7.19 2.44 -19.74
C ILE A 23 -6.84 2.50 -21.23
N GLY A 24 -5.57 2.70 -21.58
CA GLY A 24 -5.14 2.84 -22.98
C GLY A 24 -5.04 1.52 -23.72
N THR A 25 -4.62 0.46 -23.02
CA THR A 25 -4.45 -0.88 -23.59
C THR A 25 -5.60 -1.83 -23.26
N GLU A 26 -6.48 -1.46 -22.33
CA GLU A 26 -7.58 -2.28 -21.81
C GLU A 26 -7.12 -3.61 -21.19
N ILE A 27 -5.90 -3.64 -20.64
CA ILE A 27 -5.27 -4.84 -20.06
C ILE A 27 -5.17 -4.71 -18.54
N PHE A 28 -5.49 -5.80 -17.85
CA PHE A 28 -5.23 -5.95 -16.42
C PHE A 28 -3.79 -6.36 -16.14
N ARG A 29 -3.18 -5.74 -15.13
CA ARG A 29 -1.84 -6.06 -14.64
C ARG A 29 -1.86 -6.16 -13.12
N ASN A 30 -1.03 -7.06 -12.60
CA ASN A 30 -0.77 -7.16 -11.17
C ASN A 30 0.51 -6.40 -10.84
N MET A 31 0.50 -5.72 -9.70
CA MET A 31 1.67 -5.10 -9.09
C MET A 31 1.83 -5.65 -7.68
N ASP A 32 3.07 -5.94 -7.31
CA ASP A 32 3.36 -6.45 -5.98
C ASP A 32 3.22 -5.37 -4.92
N MET A 33 2.81 -5.83 -3.75
CA MET A 33 2.86 -5.03 -2.53
C MET A 33 4.30 -4.93 -2.02
N PRO A 34 4.68 -3.82 -1.36
CA PRO A 34 5.93 -3.76 -0.60
C PRO A 34 6.01 -4.90 0.43
N ASP A 35 7.19 -5.51 0.58
CA ASP A 35 7.45 -6.72 1.40
C ASP A 35 6.97 -6.65 2.86
N ALA A 36 6.83 -5.46 3.43
CA ALA A 36 6.34 -5.31 4.80
C ALA A 36 4.80 -5.41 4.94
N CYS A 37 4.08 -5.55 3.82
CA CYS A 37 2.62 -5.41 3.75
C CYS A 37 1.94 -6.73 3.36
N HIS A 38 2.14 -7.79 4.14
CA HIS A 38 1.65 -9.13 3.80
C HIS A 38 0.53 -9.66 4.71
N SER A 39 0.25 -9.04 5.86
CA SER A 39 -0.78 -9.55 6.76
C SER A 39 -2.17 -9.05 6.35
N ILE A 40 -2.92 -9.87 5.61
CA ILE A 40 -4.31 -9.55 5.21
C ILE A 40 -5.22 -9.41 6.45
N LYS A 41 -4.93 -10.18 7.50
CA LYS A 41 -5.78 -10.28 8.70
C LYS A 41 -5.54 -9.16 9.70
N GLN A 42 -4.33 -8.61 9.77
CA GLN A 42 -3.93 -7.68 10.83
C GLN A 42 -3.62 -6.28 10.32
N SER A 43 -3.71 -6.05 9.01
CA SER A 43 -3.37 -4.77 8.41
C SER A 43 -4.46 -4.29 7.45
N ARG A 44 -4.52 -2.98 7.30
CA ARG A 44 -5.36 -2.26 6.34
C ARG A 44 -4.47 -1.41 5.45
N TYR A 45 -4.97 -1.18 4.25
CA TYR A 45 -4.19 -0.57 3.18
C TYR A 45 -4.96 0.57 2.50
N GLY A 46 -4.24 1.62 2.13
CA GLY A 46 -4.74 2.72 1.31
C GLY A 46 -3.82 2.98 0.12
N LEU A 47 -4.39 3.24 -1.06
CA LEU A 47 -3.63 3.72 -2.23
C LEU A 47 -3.81 5.22 -2.40
N LEU A 48 -2.72 5.91 -2.68
CA LEU A 48 -2.71 7.33 -3.00
C LEU A 48 -1.57 7.66 -3.97
N VAL A 49 -1.57 8.91 -4.45
CA VAL A 49 -0.43 9.48 -5.13
C VAL A 49 0.28 10.43 -4.17
N LEU A 50 1.56 10.20 -3.91
CA LEU A 50 2.38 11.03 -3.03
C LEU A 50 3.68 11.38 -3.75
N ASN A 51 4.01 12.67 -3.80
CA ASN A 51 5.21 13.17 -4.50
C ASN A 51 5.34 12.62 -5.93
N GLN A 52 4.22 12.63 -6.67
CA GLN A 52 4.14 12.13 -8.05
C GLN A 52 4.51 10.64 -8.20
N CYS A 53 4.45 9.85 -7.13
CA CYS A 53 4.67 8.41 -7.13
C CYS A 53 3.39 7.70 -6.69
N LEU A 54 3.18 6.49 -7.20
CA LEU A 54 2.20 5.58 -6.61
C LEU A 54 2.65 5.27 -5.17
N ALA A 55 1.75 5.41 -4.21
CA ALA A 55 2.04 5.21 -2.80
C ALA A 55 1.03 4.28 -2.15
N SER A 56 1.51 3.55 -1.15
CA SER A 56 0.69 2.67 -0.31
C SER A 56 0.86 3.06 1.14
N ILE A 57 -0.26 3.23 1.84
CA ILE A 57 -0.32 3.37 3.29
C ILE A 57 -0.67 2.00 3.84
N CYS A 58 0.12 1.52 4.80
CA CYS A 58 -0.14 0.31 5.56
C CYS A 58 -0.21 0.67 7.03
N TYR A 59 -1.29 0.29 7.69
CA TYR A 59 -1.47 0.47 9.12
C TYR A 59 -2.16 -0.76 9.68
N ASN A 60 -2.09 -0.94 10.99
CA ASN A 60 -2.72 -2.10 11.59
C ASN A 60 -4.24 -1.97 11.59
N ASP A 61 -4.93 -3.10 11.55
CA ASP A 61 -6.38 -3.16 11.65
C ASP A 61 -6.84 -2.74 13.07
N PRO A 62 -7.62 -1.66 13.23
CA PRO A 62 -8.10 -1.22 14.55
C PRO A 62 -8.96 -2.26 15.28
N GLY A 63 -9.53 -3.23 14.56
CA GLY A 63 -10.28 -4.33 15.15
C GLY A 63 -9.42 -5.43 15.77
N CYS A 64 -8.11 -5.41 15.56
CA CYS A 64 -7.18 -6.38 16.15
C CYS A 64 -6.63 -5.85 17.47
N ALA A 65 -6.47 -6.72 18.48
CA ALA A 65 -5.73 -6.37 19.68
C ALA A 65 -4.23 -6.34 19.34
N ILE A 66 -3.61 -5.18 19.48
CA ILE A 66 -2.21 -4.95 19.11
C ILE A 66 -1.54 -4.17 20.23
N ASP A 67 -0.27 -4.46 20.45
CA ASP A 67 0.57 -3.67 21.33
C ASP A 67 0.59 -2.21 20.81
N PRO A 68 0.22 -1.21 21.63
CA PRO A 68 0.28 0.20 21.24
C PRO A 68 1.67 0.65 20.77
N THR A 69 2.73 0.00 21.27
CA THR A 69 4.11 0.26 20.82
C THR A 69 4.38 -0.25 19.40
N GLN A 70 3.48 -1.06 18.84
CA GLN A 70 3.50 -1.59 17.47
C GLN A 70 2.47 -0.89 16.56
N ASP A 71 1.75 0.12 17.07
CA ASP A 71 0.78 0.87 16.29
C ASP A 71 1.46 1.90 15.39
N PHE A 72 1.73 1.46 14.16
CA PHE A 72 2.46 2.20 13.16
C PHE A 72 1.68 2.32 11.87
N LEU A 73 1.75 3.51 11.28
CA LEU A 73 1.38 3.77 9.90
C LEU A 73 2.66 3.89 9.07
N HIS A 74 2.84 2.96 8.15
CA HIS A 74 3.92 2.96 7.18
C HIS A 74 3.44 3.56 5.86
N ILE A 75 4.24 4.47 5.28
CA ILE A 75 4.00 5.00 3.94
C ILE A 75 5.12 4.52 3.02
N TRP A 76 4.74 3.82 1.97
CA TRP A 76 5.61 3.32 0.92
C TRP A 76 5.38 4.09 -0.37
N ILE A 77 6.44 4.35 -1.12
CA ILE A 77 6.36 4.95 -2.46
C ILE A 77 7.06 4.05 -3.48
N MET A 78 6.43 3.85 -4.64
CA MET A 78 6.99 3.13 -5.78
C MET A 78 7.73 4.14 -6.65
N LYS A 79 9.07 4.12 -6.59
CA LYS A 79 9.91 5.11 -7.27
C LYS A 79 9.83 5.00 -8.79
N GLU A 80 9.75 3.78 -9.29
CA GLU A 80 9.61 3.47 -10.70
C GLU A 80 8.28 2.76 -10.89
N TYR A 81 7.38 3.41 -11.62
CA TYR A 81 6.03 2.90 -11.80
C TYR A 81 6.04 1.51 -12.44
N SER A 82 5.28 0.58 -11.84
CA SER A 82 5.21 -0.83 -12.21
C SER A 82 6.48 -1.67 -11.96
N VAL A 83 7.46 -1.16 -11.20
CA VAL A 83 8.66 -1.91 -10.79
C VAL A 83 8.58 -2.23 -9.30
N SER A 84 8.33 -3.50 -8.95
CA SER A 84 8.11 -3.96 -7.58
C SER A 84 9.30 -3.67 -6.65
N GLU A 85 10.52 -3.84 -7.14
CA GLU A 85 11.76 -3.61 -6.39
C GLU A 85 12.01 -2.12 -6.08
N SER A 86 11.26 -1.22 -6.71
CA SER A 86 11.37 0.22 -6.52
C SER A 86 10.55 0.75 -5.34
N TRP A 87 9.82 -0.13 -4.64
CA TRP A 87 9.14 0.23 -3.40
C TRP A 87 10.14 0.63 -2.32
N ILE A 88 10.00 1.84 -1.79
CA ILE A 88 10.78 2.32 -0.65
C ILE A 88 9.87 2.79 0.48
N LYS A 89 10.20 2.43 1.72
CA LYS A 89 9.53 2.96 2.90
C LYS A 89 9.95 4.41 3.07
N LYS A 90 9.01 5.33 2.91
CA LYS A 90 9.27 6.76 2.98
C LYS A 90 9.05 7.32 4.38
N TYR A 91 8.00 6.89 5.06
CA TYR A 91 7.65 7.35 6.41
C TYR A 91 7.21 6.19 7.30
N THR A 92 7.52 6.31 8.59
CA THR A 92 6.90 5.55 9.67
C THR A 92 6.31 6.58 10.62
N ILE A 93 4.99 6.61 10.73
CA ILE A 93 4.25 7.48 11.63
C ILE A 93 3.80 6.63 12.81
N ARG A 94 4.07 7.09 14.02
CA ARG A 94 3.66 6.44 15.26
C ARG A 94 2.49 7.21 15.85
N SER A 95 1.53 6.50 16.43
CA SER A 95 0.57 7.15 17.30
C SER A 95 1.32 7.74 18.50
N LEU A 96 1.03 9.00 18.83
CA LEU A 96 1.54 9.60 20.05
C LEU A 96 0.61 9.14 21.18
N ASN A 97 1.17 8.54 22.23
CA ASN A 97 0.43 8.37 23.47
C ASN A 97 0.11 9.78 23.98
N VAL A 98 -1.15 10.20 23.88
CA VAL A 98 -1.63 11.39 24.57
C VAL A 98 -1.80 10.99 26.03
N GLU A 99 -0.90 11.46 26.89
CA GLU A 99 -1.02 11.35 28.36
C GLU A 99 -2.23 12.16 28.87
#